data_AF-A0A950RMS2-F1
#
_entry.id   AF-A0A950RMS2-F1
#
_cell.length_a   1.000
_cell.length_b   1.000
_cell.length_c   1.000
_cell.angle_alpha   90.00
_cell.angle_beta   90.00
_cell.angle_gamma   90.00
#
_symmetry.space_group_name_H-M   'P 1'
#
loop_
_entity.id
_entity.type
_entity.pdbx_description
1 polymer ?
#
loop_
_entity_poly.entity_id
_entity_poly.type
_entity_poly.pdbx_seq_one_letter_code
_entity_poly.pdbx_strand_id
1 'polypeptide(L)'
;MNLGAGNWLILAEPPPLPDYQNSIYSFCSWSLVTIAAASLIWPLNVPMAALAYKVFLGYAPVPLERGDFMWRSACAPLGLLGCTLIMLGLAFLAIDQGGFPPGLTHLILLMLYLPAGIWFLFWIYALEDMVQATSVFFIFVLLTGIPLLIIGRIAGWWTQLAQVAPWIIP
;
A
#
# COMPACT_ATOMS: atom_id res chain seq x y z
N MET A 1 -10.07 -57.69 -34.84
CA MET A 1 -9.98 -56.24 -35.10
C MET A 1 -10.70 -55.55 -33.96
N ASN A 2 -9.95 -55.12 -32.95
CA ASN A 2 -10.49 -54.62 -31.69
C ASN A 2 -10.68 -53.10 -31.82
N LEU A 3 -11.93 -52.65 -31.68
CA LEU A 3 -12.29 -51.24 -31.60
C LEU A 3 -11.70 -50.69 -30.29
N GLY A 4 -10.62 -49.91 -30.42
CA GLY A 4 -9.95 -49.24 -29.30
C GLY A 4 -10.88 -48.21 -28.67
N ALA A 5 -11.61 -48.65 -27.65
CA ALA A 5 -12.26 -47.80 -26.67
C ALA A 5 -11.21 -46.94 -25.95
N GLY A 6 -11.53 -45.66 -25.74
CA GLY A 6 -10.94 -44.89 -24.63
C GLY A 6 -10.23 -43.58 -24.95
N ASN A 7 -10.76 -42.73 -25.86
CA ASN A 7 -10.23 -41.36 -26.02
C ASN A 7 -11.25 -40.25 -25.74
N TRP A 8 -12.36 -40.57 -25.08
CA TRP A 8 -13.41 -39.60 -24.69
C TRP A 8 -13.21 -39.04 -23.27
N LEU A 9 -12.19 -39.53 -22.55
CA LEU A 9 -11.79 -39.08 -21.21
C LEU A 9 -10.58 -38.14 -21.26
N ILE A 10 -10.34 -37.46 -22.38
CA ILE A 10 -9.73 -36.13 -22.33
C ILE A 10 -10.84 -35.20 -21.85
N LEU A 11 -11.17 -35.35 -20.56
CA LEU A 11 -11.81 -34.30 -19.79
C LEU A 11 -10.96 -33.09 -20.07
N ALA A 12 -11.57 -32.07 -20.67
CA ALA A 12 -11.02 -30.74 -20.71
C ALA A 12 -10.45 -30.47 -19.32
N GLU A 13 -9.11 -30.47 -19.20
CA GLU A 13 -8.49 -29.94 -18.00
C GLU A 13 -9.15 -28.56 -17.85
N PRO A 14 -9.83 -28.30 -16.72
CA PRO A 14 -10.39 -26.98 -16.52
C PRO A 14 -9.25 -26.00 -16.78
N PRO A 15 -9.47 -24.93 -17.58
CA PRO A 15 -8.42 -23.96 -17.83
C PRO A 15 -7.79 -23.63 -16.48
N PRO A 16 -6.45 -23.63 -16.38
CA PRO A 16 -5.78 -23.44 -15.10
C PRO A 16 -6.47 -22.27 -14.42
N LEU A 17 -7.03 -22.53 -13.23
CA LEU A 17 -7.72 -21.49 -12.47
C LEU A 17 -6.75 -20.30 -12.44
N PRO A 18 -7.18 -19.09 -12.83
CA PRO A 18 -6.28 -17.94 -12.81
C PRO A 18 -5.61 -17.93 -11.44
N ASP A 19 -4.27 -17.89 -11.39
CA ASP A 19 -3.50 -18.12 -10.18
C ASP A 19 -3.96 -17.17 -9.06
N TYR A 20 -4.95 -17.59 -8.28
CA TYR A 20 -5.56 -16.76 -7.23
C TYR A 20 -4.54 -16.52 -6.11
N GLN A 21 -3.60 -17.44 -5.91
CA GLN A 21 -2.44 -17.25 -5.03
C GLN A 21 -1.54 -16.11 -5.50
N ASN A 22 -1.33 -15.96 -6.81
CA ASN A 22 -0.58 -14.82 -7.34
C ASN A 22 -1.36 -13.51 -7.15
N SER A 23 -2.70 -13.56 -7.22
CA SER A 23 -3.54 -12.36 -7.13
C SER A 23 -3.42 -11.62 -5.79
N ILE A 24 -3.38 -12.33 -4.65
CA ILE A 24 -3.23 -11.68 -3.33
C ILE A 24 -1.83 -11.12 -3.12
N TYR A 25 -0.79 -11.86 -3.53
CA TYR A 25 0.60 -11.41 -3.38
C TYR A 25 0.92 -10.24 -4.30
N SER A 26 0.40 -10.24 -5.53
CA SER A 26 0.47 -9.09 -6.44
C SER A 26 -0.26 -7.89 -5.84
N PHE A 27 -1.44 -8.07 -5.25
CA PHE A 27 -2.15 -6.97 -4.57
C PHE A 27 -1.33 -6.37 -3.42
N CYS A 28 -0.72 -7.20 -2.57
CA CYS A 28 0.13 -6.74 -1.47
C CYS A 28 1.37 -5.98 -1.97
N SER A 29 2.05 -6.52 -2.98
CA SER A 29 3.17 -5.85 -3.66
C SER A 29 2.76 -4.47 -4.18
N TRP A 30 1.67 -4.40 -4.96
CA TRP A 30 1.17 -3.15 -5.52
C TRP A 30 0.75 -2.13 -4.46
N SER A 31 0.20 -2.61 -3.35
CA SER A 31 -0.14 -1.76 -2.20
C SER A 31 1.12 -1.14 -1.60
N LEU A 32 2.18 -1.94 -1.38
CA LEU A 32 3.45 -1.43 -0.86
C LEU A 32 4.12 -0.44 -1.81
N VAL A 33 4.10 -0.70 -3.12
CA VAL A 33 4.60 0.24 -4.14
C VAL A 33 3.86 1.56 -4.07
N THR A 34 2.54 1.50 -3.98
CA THR A 34 1.70 2.70 -3.95
C THR A 34 1.96 3.50 -2.69
N ILE A 35 2.08 2.83 -1.54
CA ILE A 35 2.46 3.44 -0.27
C ILE A 35 3.85 4.09 -0.37
N ALA A 36 4.84 3.41 -0.96
CA ALA A 36 6.18 3.92 -1.20
C ALA A 36 6.19 5.15 -2.09
N ALA A 37 5.58 5.05 -3.26
CA ALA A 37 5.50 6.13 -4.21
C ALA A 37 4.74 7.33 -3.62
N ALA A 38 3.63 7.10 -2.91
CA ALA A 38 2.90 8.17 -2.23
C ALA A 38 3.80 8.83 -1.18
N SER A 39 4.44 8.05 -0.31
CA SER A 39 5.31 8.56 0.76
C SER A 39 6.45 9.43 0.25
N LEU A 40 7.05 9.07 -0.90
CA LEU A 40 8.18 9.80 -1.50
C LEU A 40 7.80 11.22 -1.96
N ILE A 41 6.53 11.46 -2.29
CA ILE A 41 6.01 12.78 -2.67
C ILE A 41 5.54 13.54 -1.41
N TRP A 42 6.34 13.47 -0.34
CA TRP A 42 5.97 13.94 1.00
C TRP A 42 5.48 15.40 1.09
N PRO A 43 6.03 16.39 0.35
CA PRO A 43 5.57 17.77 0.49
C PRO A 43 4.13 17.93 -0.02
N LEU A 44 3.77 17.15 -1.05
CA LEU A 44 2.42 17.14 -1.60
C LEU A 44 1.43 16.45 -0.67
N ASN A 45 1.91 15.56 0.20
CA ASN A 45 1.07 14.84 1.14
C ASN A 45 0.69 15.65 2.38
N VAL A 46 1.38 16.76 2.67
CA VAL A 46 1.03 17.64 3.80
C VAL A 46 -0.42 18.16 3.70
N PRO A 47 -0.85 18.80 2.60
CA PRO A 47 -2.25 19.20 2.44
C PRO A 47 -3.20 18.01 2.38
N MET A 48 -2.75 16.84 1.90
CA MET A 48 -3.57 15.63 1.84
C MET A 48 -3.83 15.04 3.23
N ALA A 49 -2.83 15.08 4.13
CA ALA A 49 -2.98 14.67 5.52
C ALA A 49 -3.93 15.63 6.28
N ALA A 50 -3.76 16.94 6.08
CA ALA A 50 -4.68 17.94 6.62
C ALA A 50 -6.12 17.72 6.11
N LEU A 51 -6.27 17.45 4.80
CA LEU A 51 -7.57 17.18 4.19
C LEU A 51 -8.18 15.88 4.73
N ALA A 52 -7.40 14.82 4.90
CA ALA A 52 -7.88 13.55 5.44
C ALA A 52 -8.43 13.71 6.86
N TYR A 53 -7.71 14.42 7.73
CA TYR A 53 -8.19 14.74 9.07
C TYR A 53 -9.46 15.62 9.04
N LYS A 54 -9.52 16.60 8.13
CA LYS A 54 -10.70 17.46 8.00
C LYS A 54 -11.93 16.71 7.46
N VAL A 55 -11.74 15.80 6.52
CA VAL A 55 -12.81 14.93 5.98
C VAL A 55 -13.36 14.02 7.08
N PHE A 56 -12.48 13.45 7.91
CA PHE A 56 -12.87 12.66 9.08
C PHE A 56 -13.75 13.47 10.06
N LEU A 57 -13.37 14.72 10.38
CA LEU A 57 -14.16 15.60 11.25
C LEU A 57 -15.49 16.06 10.61
N GLY A 58 -15.62 15.99 9.29
CA GLY A 58 -16.77 16.49 8.56
C GLY A 58 -17.03 17.98 8.80
N TYR A 59 -18.25 18.31 9.23
CA TYR A 59 -18.68 19.70 9.49
C TYR A 59 -18.13 20.28 10.80
N ALA A 60 -17.59 19.45 11.70
CA ALA A 60 -17.06 19.92 12.97
C ALA A 60 -15.84 20.85 12.76
N PRO A 61 -15.66 21.87 13.60
CA PRO A 61 -14.45 22.70 13.58
C PRO A 61 -13.22 21.86 13.94
N VAL A 62 -12.06 22.26 13.42
CA VAL A 62 -10.78 21.62 13.77
C VAL A 62 -10.45 22.01 15.22
N PRO A 63 -10.25 21.04 16.14
CA PRO A 63 -10.05 21.34 17.56
C PRO A 63 -8.63 21.86 17.89
N LEU A 64 -7.77 22.00 16.88
CA LEU A 64 -6.36 22.38 17.01
C LEU A 64 -6.16 23.81 16.51
N GLU A 65 -5.19 24.52 17.10
CA GLU A 65 -4.72 25.79 16.56
C GLU A 65 -4.14 25.57 15.15
N ARG A 66 -4.33 26.54 14.24
CA ARG A 66 -3.89 26.44 12.85
C ARG A 66 -2.40 26.08 12.71
N GLY A 67 -1.53 26.67 13.54
CA GLY A 67 -0.10 26.40 13.53
C GLY A 67 0.23 24.94 13.89
N ASP A 68 -0.29 24.48 15.03
CA ASP A 68 -0.11 23.11 15.50
C ASP A 68 -0.71 22.08 14.53
N PHE A 69 -1.89 22.38 13.97
CA PHE A 69 -2.54 21.53 12.98
C PHE A 69 -1.68 21.33 11.72
N MET A 70 -1.10 22.41 11.18
CA MET A 70 -0.24 22.33 10.00
C MET A 70 1.09 21.64 10.31
N TRP A 71 1.65 21.87 11.50
CA TRP A 71 2.84 21.17 11.97
C TRP A 71 2.62 19.66 12.07
N ARG A 72 1.56 19.22 12.76
CA ARG A 72 1.19 17.79 12.86
C ARG A 72 0.90 17.18 11.49
N SER A 73 0.25 17.93 10.61
CA SER A 73 -0.02 17.49 9.23
C SER A 73 1.22 17.44 8.35
N ALA A 74 2.31 18.11 8.70
CA ALA A 74 3.61 17.94 8.06
C ALA A 74 4.37 16.74 8.65
N CYS A 75 4.32 16.56 9.97
CA CYS A 75 4.96 15.43 10.64
C CYS A 75 4.31 14.09 10.31
N ALA A 76 2.98 14.05 10.11
CA ALA A 76 2.24 12.83 9.75
C ALA A 76 2.80 12.13 8.50
N PRO A 77 2.83 12.76 7.31
CA PRO A 77 3.39 12.14 6.11
C PRO A 77 4.91 11.93 6.20
N LEU A 78 5.64 12.77 6.94
CA LEU A 78 7.07 12.59 7.16
C LEU A 78 7.37 11.32 7.98
N GLY A 79 6.60 11.08 9.05
CA GLY A 79 6.76 9.87 9.85
C GLY A 79 6.31 8.62 9.10
N LEU A 80 5.23 8.70 8.33
CA LEU A 80 4.82 7.62 7.42
C LEU A 80 5.90 7.34 6.37
N LEU A 81 6.55 8.37 5.82
CA LEU A 81 7.73 8.20 4.95
C LEU A 81 8.86 7.46 5.66
N GLY A 82 9.16 7.82 6.91
CA GLY A 82 10.14 7.09 7.73
C GLY A 82 9.80 5.61 7.88
N CYS A 83 8.55 5.29 8.23
CA CYS A 83 8.06 3.91 8.31
C CYS A 83 8.18 3.19 6.96
N THR A 84 7.87 3.88 5.86
CA THR A 84 7.95 3.31 4.51
C THR A 84 9.40 3.02 4.11
N LEU A 85 10.35 3.90 4.41
CA LEU A 85 11.76 3.69 4.14
C LEU A 85 12.33 2.49 4.93
N ILE A 86 11.95 2.35 6.19
CA ILE A 86 12.33 1.18 7.00
C ILE A 86 11.76 -0.10 6.37
N MET A 87 10.49 -0.08 6.00
CA MET A 87 9.83 -1.23 5.38
C MET A 87 10.45 -1.60 4.02
N LEU A 88 10.79 -0.62 3.17
CA LEU A 88 11.52 -0.86 1.92
C LEU A 88 12.91 -1.44 2.17
N GLY A 89 13.63 -0.94 3.18
CA GLY A 89 14.92 -1.48 3.58
C GLY A 89 14.82 -2.94 4.04
N LEU A 90 13.79 -3.28 4.82
CA LEU A 90 13.52 -4.66 5.23
C LEU A 90 13.13 -5.54 4.03
N ALA A 91 12.32 -5.04 3.10
CA ALA A 91 11.96 -5.76 1.88
C ALA A 91 13.19 -6.09 1.04
N PHE A 92 14.05 -5.10 0.82
CA PHE A 92 15.30 -5.28 0.08
C PHE A 92 16.21 -6.33 0.74
N LEU A 93 16.45 -6.21 2.05
CA LEU A 93 17.29 -7.17 2.78
C LEU A 93 16.70 -8.58 2.78
N ALA A 94 15.39 -8.73 2.94
CA ALA A 94 14.76 -10.05 2.98
C ALA A 94 14.71 -10.72 1.60
N ILE A 95 14.32 -9.99 0.55
CA ILE A 95 14.09 -10.56 -0.77
C ILE A 95 15.41 -10.70 -1.54
N ASP A 96 16.15 -9.61 -1.68
CA ASP A 96 17.36 -9.56 -2.53
C ASP A 96 18.55 -10.23 -1.86
N GLN A 97 18.75 -9.99 -0.55
CA GLN A 97 19.90 -10.54 0.19
C GLN A 97 19.58 -11.85 0.91
N GLY A 98 18.35 -11.98 1.44
CA GLY A 98 17.91 -13.14 2.21
C GLY A 98 17.32 -14.28 1.37
N GLY A 99 16.96 -14.02 0.11
CA GLY A 99 16.33 -15.01 -0.77
C GLY A 99 14.93 -15.44 -0.33
N PHE A 100 14.26 -14.66 0.51
CA PHE A 100 12.89 -14.97 0.95
C PHE A 100 11.89 -14.81 -0.20
N PRO A 101 10.80 -15.60 -0.22
CA PRO A 101 9.75 -15.45 -1.24
C PRO A 101 9.14 -14.05 -1.21
N PRO A 102 9.08 -13.32 -2.35
CA PRO A 102 8.64 -11.93 -2.38
C PRO A 102 7.18 -11.77 -1.94
N GLY A 103 6.29 -12.66 -2.39
CA GLY A 103 4.86 -12.58 -2.05
C GLY A 103 4.57 -12.62 -0.55
N LEU A 104 5.14 -13.60 0.16
CA LEU A 104 4.98 -13.71 1.62
C LEU A 104 5.65 -12.54 2.36
N THR A 105 6.82 -12.12 1.90
CA THR A 105 7.54 -11.00 2.51
C THR A 105 6.73 -9.71 2.40
N HIS A 106 6.17 -9.41 1.23
CA HIS A 106 5.31 -8.25 1.01
C HIS A 106 4.05 -8.29 1.90
N LEU A 107 3.42 -9.46 2.04
CA LEU A 107 2.27 -9.60 2.93
C LEU A 107 2.62 -9.29 4.39
N ILE A 108 3.70 -9.89 4.92
CA ILE A 108 4.14 -9.68 6.29
C ILE A 108 4.48 -8.20 6.52
N LEU A 109 5.22 -7.58 5.59
CA LEU A 109 5.59 -6.18 5.68
C LEU A 109 4.36 -5.25 5.64
N LEU A 110 3.37 -5.55 4.81
CA LEU A 110 2.12 -4.80 4.77
C LEU A 110 1.33 -4.95 6.09
N MET A 111 1.25 -6.17 6.61
CA MET A 111 0.59 -6.44 7.90
C MET A 111 1.28 -5.76 9.08
N LEU A 112 2.59 -5.52 8.99
CA LEU A 112 3.33 -4.75 9.98
C LEU A 112 3.17 -3.23 9.78
N TYR A 113 3.16 -2.78 8.53
CA TYR A 113 3.06 -1.37 8.17
C TYR A 113 1.73 -0.76 8.58
N LEU A 114 0.61 -1.44 8.32
CA LEU A 114 -0.72 -0.95 8.63
C LEU A 114 -0.89 -0.55 10.11
N PRO A 115 -0.67 -1.43 11.10
CA PRO A 115 -0.81 -1.06 12.51
C PRO A 115 0.23 -0.01 12.94
N ALA A 116 1.46 -0.06 12.40
CA ALA A 116 2.48 0.94 12.71
C ALA A 116 2.08 2.35 12.24
N GLY A 117 1.55 2.46 11.01
CA GLY A 117 1.07 3.71 10.45
C GLY A 117 -0.15 4.26 11.18
N ILE A 118 -1.11 3.39 11.51
CA ILE A 118 -2.30 3.75 12.29
C ILE A 118 -1.91 4.24 13.68
N TRP A 119 -1.04 3.49 14.39
CA TRP A 119 -0.53 3.89 15.70
C TRP A 119 0.20 5.23 15.67
N PHE A 120 1.01 5.45 14.64
CA PHE A 120 1.70 6.72 14.45
C PHE A 120 0.73 7.88 14.24
N LEU A 121 -0.31 7.69 13.41
CA LEU A 121 -1.33 8.72 13.19
C LEU A 121 -2.19 8.99 14.43
N PHE A 122 -2.52 7.94 15.19
CA PHE A 122 -3.16 8.07 16.49
C PHE A 122 -2.37 9.01 17.41
N TRP A 123 -1.06 8.81 17.50
CA TRP A 123 -0.20 9.60 18.36
C TRP A 123 -0.01 11.03 17.85
N ILE A 124 0.24 11.23 16.54
CA ILE A 124 0.54 12.57 15.99
C ILE A 124 -0.67 13.51 16.04
N TYR A 125 -1.87 12.98 15.75
CA TYR A 125 -3.10 13.76 15.79
C TYR A 125 -3.78 13.74 17.16
N ALA A 126 -3.21 13.04 18.14
CA ALA A 126 -3.77 12.86 19.48
C ALA A 126 -5.26 12.46 19.42
N LEU A 127 -5.55 11.44 18.60
CA LEU A 127 -6.90 10.94 18.39
C LEU A 127 -7.42 10.22 19.65
N GLU A 128 -8.73 10.19 19.83
CA GLU A 128 -9.32 9.62 21.06
C GLU A 128 -9.26 8.09 21.07
N ASP A 129 -9.33 7.47 19.89
CA ASP A 129 -9.34 6.02 19.74
C ASP A 129 -8.70 5.55 18.41
N MET A 130 -8.43 4.23 18.34
CA MET A 130 -7.78 3.60 17.18
C MET A 130 -8.68 3.51 15.95
N VAL A 131 -10.00 3.56 16.09
CA VAL A 131 -10.94 3.55 14.96
C VAL A 131 -10.87 4.90 14.22
N GLN A 132 -10.75 6.01 14.95
CA GLN A 132 -10.50 7.32 14.35
C GLN A 132 -9.18 7.33 13.58
N ALA A 133 -8.10 6.82 14.18
CA ALA A 133 -6.80 6.74 13.53
C ALA A 133 -6.82 5.88 12.27
N THR A 134 -7.52 4.75 12.32
CA THR A 134 -7.74 3.87 11.18
C THR A 134 -8.50 4.59 10.07
N SER A 135 -9.54 5.35 10.41
CA SER A 135 -10.35 6.11 9.45
C SER A 135 -9.52 7.19 8.75
N VAL A 136 -8.77 7.99 9.52
CA VAL A 136 -7.87 9.02 8.98
C VAL A 136 -6.80 8.41 8.09
N PHE A 137 -6.20 7.28 8.50
CA PHE A 137 -5.22 6.54 7.71
C PHE A 137 -5.78 6.12 6.35
N PHE A 138 -6.95 5.47 6.32
CA PHE A 138 -7.55 5.03 5.07
C PHE A 138 -7.98 6.18 4.16
N ILE A 139 -8.55 7.25 4.72
CA ILE A 139 -8.88 8.45 3.94
C ILE A 139 -7.60 9.01 3.32
N PHE A 140 -6.52 9.13 4.09
CA PHE A 140 -5.23 9.61 3.59
C PHE A 140 -4.67 8.72 2.47
N VAL A 141 -4.67 7.41 2.66
CA VAL A 141 -4.20 6.43 1.66
C VAL A 141 -5.05 6.48 0.39
N LEU A 142 -6.37 6.61 0.48
CA LEU A 142 -7.25 6.69 -0.70
C LEU A 142 -7.08 8.02 -1.42
N LEU A 143 -7.00 9.12 -0.67
CA LEU A 143 -6.85 10.48 -1.19
C LEU A 143 -5.52 10.66 -1.94
N THR A 144 -4.45 10.04 -1.46
CA THR A 144 -3.12 10.10 -2.10
C THR A 144 -2.91 8.99 -3.13
N GLY A 145 -3.32 7.77 -2.80
CA GLY A 145 -3.09 6.57 -3.60
C GLY A 145 -3.90 6.51 -4.87
N ILE A 146 -5.19 6.89 -4.86
CA ILE A 146 -6.03 6.83 -6.07
C ILE A 146 -5.50 7.76 -7.17
N PRO A 147 -5.27 9.07 -6.91
CA PRO A 147 -4.70 9.95 -7.94
C PRO A 147 -3.34 9.46 -8.42
N LEU A 148 -2.48 8.98 -7.53
CA LEU A 148 -1.17 8.47 -7.89
C LEU A 148 -1.26 7.26 -8.82
N LEU A 149 -2.15 6.31 -8.53
CA LEU A 149 -2.37 5.14 -9.38
C LEU A 149 -2.83 5.54 -10.79
N ILE A 150 -3.77 6.48 -10.88
CA ILE A 150 -4.30 7.00 -12.16
C ILE A 150 -3.19 7.70 -12.95
N ILE A 151 -2.47 8.63 -12.31
CA ILE A 151 -1.39 9.40 -12.94
C ILE A 151 -0.26 8.47 -13.39
N GLY A 152 0.20 7.58 -12.51
CA GLY A 152 1.27 6.64 -12.83
C GLY A 152 0.89 5.66 -13.93
N ARG A 153 -0.41 5.31 -14.06
CA ARG A 153 -0.91 4.48 -15.15
C ARG A 153 -0.89 5.21 -16.48
N ILE A 154 -1.32 6.47 -16.52
CA ILE A 154 -1.31 7.30 -17.73
C ILE A 154 0.13 7.62 -18.16
N ALA A 155 1.02 7.89 -17.20
CA ALA A 155 2.40 8.26 -17.45
C ALA A 155 3.34 7.05 -17.72
N GLY A 156 2.86 5.82 -17.55
CA GLY A 156 3.67 4.60 -17.74
C GLY A 156 4.76 4.39 -16.68
N TRP A 157 4.67 5.04 -15.52
CA TRP A 157 5.67 4.92 -14.45
C TRP A 157 5.74 3.51 -13.89
N TRP A 158 4.60 2.83 -13.80
CA TRP A 158 4.56 1.48 -13.24
C TRP A 158 5.26 0.44 -14.12
N THR A 159 5.17 0.58 -15.44
CA THR A 159 5.89 -0.29 -16.37
C THR A 159 7.39 -0.07 -16.30
N GLN A 160 7.83 1.17 -16.09
CA GLN A 160 9.26 1.46 -15.90
C GLN A 160 9.75 0.92 -14.55
N LEU A 161 8.96 1.06 -13.49
CA LEU A 161 9.31 0.55 -12.17
C LEU A 161 9.46 -0.98 -12.18
N ALA A 162 8.57 -1.70 -12.85
CA ALA A 162 8.64 -3.15 -12.98
C ALA A 162 9.92 -3.62 -13.71
N GLN A 163 10.46 -2.82 -14.63
CA GLN A 163 11.72 -3.12 -15.32
C GLN A 163 12.95 -2.90 -14.43
N VAL A 164 12.92 -1.86 -13.58
CA VAL A 164 14.07 -1.47 -12.73
C VAL A 164 14.10 -2.26 -11.41
N ALA A 165 12.93 -2.57 -10.85
CA ALA A 165 12.79 -3.24 -9.56
C ALA A 165 11.79 -4.40 -9.64
N PRO A 166 12.11 -5.47 -10.37
CA PRO A 166 11.23 -6.64 -10.53
C PRO A 166 11.00 -7.40 -9.22
N TRP A 167 11.87 -7.19 -8.22
CA TRP A 167 11.72 -7.75 -6.88
C TRP A 167 10.57 -7.12 -6.09
N ILE A 168 10.16 -5.89 -6.44
CA ILE A 168 9.03 -5.19 -5.81
C ILE A 168 7.73 -5.51 -6.53
N ILE A 169 7.69 -5.38 -7.86
CA ILE A 169 6.53 -5.71 -8.70
C ILE A 169 6.86 -6.98 -9.50
N PRO A 170 6.44 -8.17 -9.01
CA PRO A 170 6.59 -9.42 -9.75
C PRO A 170 5.63 -9.52 -10.94
#